data_AF-A0A7G3ZGS7-F1
#
_entry.id   AF-A0A7G3ZGS7-F1
#
_cell.length_a   1.000
_cell.length_b   1.000
_cell.length_c   1.000
_cell.angle_alpha   90.00
_cell.angle_beta   90.00
_cell.angle_gamma   90.00
#
_symmetry.space_group_name_H-M   'P 1'
#
loop_
_entity.id
_entity.type
_entity.pdbx_description
1 polymer ?
#
loop_
_entity_poly.entity_id
_entity_poly.type
_entity_poly.pdbx_seq_one_letter_code
_entity_poly.pdbx_strand_id
1 'polypeptide(L)'
;MTTKDCGDDIRRLSEAMDVLAKLVLEQRKEGGSLQLEYQRKIDALDKLINMILRLPKKDGELGDWEVDKMHLAGMLRDGIEIIERPDKKRACNRKYALVPVIERSSTVGKPLAKKKKNKIACSFCSEIGHTRAKCPKRIVYVSQRDS
;
A
#
# COMPACT_ATOMS: atom_id res chain seq x y z
N MET A 1 -65.23 7.77 38.03
CA MET A 1 -64.23 6.69 37.96
C MET A 1 -64.04 6.33 36.48
N THR A 2 -62.99 6.84 35.85
CA THR A 2 -62.69 6.68 34.41
C THR A 2 -61.64 5.57 34.23
N THR A 3 -62.09 4.33 34.09
CA THR A 3 -61.22 3.15 33.94
C THR A 3 -61.04 2.70 32.48
N LYS A 4 -61.44 3.52 31.50
CA LYS A 4 -61.38 3.16 30.07
C LYS A 4 -60.07 3.55 29.35
N ASP A 5 -59.32 4.55 29.81
CA ASP A 5 -58.13 5.04 29.09
C ASP A 5 -56.89 4.13 29.22
N CYS A 6 -56.68 3.48 30.37
CA CYS A 6 -55.45 2.70 30.61
C CYS A 6 -55.23 1.56 29.60
N GLY A 7 -56.31 0.95 29.08
CA GLY A 7 -56.20 -0.17 28.14
C GLY A 7 -55.76 0.26 26.74
N ASP A 8 -56.27 1.39 26.26
CA ASP A 8 -55.92 1.91 24.93
C ASP A 8 -54.51 2.52 24.93
N ASP A 9 -54.10 3.15 26.03
CA ASP A 9 -52.74 3.68 26.16
C ASP A 9 -51.68 2.57 26.18
N ILE A 10 -51.95 1.41 26.81
CA ILE A 10 -51.04 0.26 26.79
C ILE A 10 -50.91 -0.33 25.37
N ARG A 11 -52.00 -0.35 24.59
CA ARG A 11 -51.98 -0.85 23.20
C ARG A 11 -51.19 0.08 22.29
N ARG A 12 -51.43 1.40 22.42
CA ARG A 12 -50.66 2.43 21.69
C ARG A 12 -49.18 2.41 22.05
N LEU A 13 -48.84 2.15 23.31
CA LEU A 13 -47.46 2.03 23.76
C LEU A 13 -46.78 0.79 23.14
N SER A 14 -47.48 -0.34 23.08
CA SER A 14 -46.98 -1.56 22.45
C SER A 14 -46.76 -1.37 20.95
N GLU A 15 -47.71 -0.72 20.26
CA GLU A 15 -47.58 -0.39 18.83
C GLU A 15 -46.41 0.56 18.56
N ALA A 16 -46.22 1.58 19.40
CA ALA A 16 -45.09 2.50 19.29
C ALA A 16 -43.74 1.78 19.50
N MET A 17 -43.68 0.82 20.43
CA MET A 17 -42.48 -0.01 20.65
C MET A 17 -42.18 -0.94 19.49
N ASP A 18 -43.20 -1.57 18.89
CA ASP A 18 -43.04 -2.43 17.72
C ASP A 18 -42.55 -1.64 16.50
N VAL A 19 -43.05 -0.43 16.29
CA VAL A 19 -42.57 0.48 15.22
C VAL A 19 -41.11 0.86 15.44
N LEU A 20 -40.74 1.20 16.69
CA LEU A 20 -39.34 1.52 17.03
C LEU A 20 -38.40 0.32 16.86
N ALA A 21 -38.83 -0.87 17.27
CA ALA A 21 -38.06 -2.10 17.06
C ALA A 21 -37.83 -2.37 15.57
N LYS A 22 -38.85 -2.14 14.73
CA LYS A 22 -38.77 -2.30 13.28
C LYS A 22 -37.76 -1.34 12.65
N LEU A 23 -37.81 -0.06 13.03
CA LEU A 23 -36.87 0.96 12.57
C LEU A 23 -35.43 0.67 13.01
N VAL A 24 -35.22 0.20 14.25
CA VAL A 24 -33.88 -0.17 14.75
C VAL A 24 -33.31 -1.37 13.99
N LEU A 25 -34.15 -2.36 13.64
CA LEU A 25 -33.73 -3.52 12.86
C LEU A 25 -33.38 -3.14 11.41
N GLU A 26 -34.15 -2.24 10.80
CA GLU A 26 -33.88 -1.70 9.46
C GLU A 26 -32.58 -0.89 9.45
N GLN A 27 -32.39 0.02 10.41
CA GLN A 27 -31.18 0.85 10.51
C GLN A 27 -29.90 0.02 10.77
N ARG A 28 -30.01 -1.06 11.55
CA ARG A 28 -28.90 -2.01 11.74
C ARG A 28 -28.58 -2.81 10.47
N LYS A 29 -29.61 -3.19 9.69
CA LYS A 29 -29.43 -3.86 8.40
C LYS A 29 -28.79 -2.93 7.37
N GLU A 30 -29.20 -1.67 7.31
CA GLU A 30 -28.65 -0.67 6.40
C GLU A 30 -27.21 -0.28 6.77
N GLY A 31 -26.91 -0.07 8.05
CA GLY A 31 -25.55 0.21 8.49
C GLY A 31 -24.59 -0.96 8.24
N GLY A 32 -25.06 -2.19 8.50
CA GLY A 32 -24.29 -3.41 8.23
C GLY A 32 -24.13 -3.71 6.74
N SER A 33 -25.16 -3.46 5.93
CA SER A 33 -25.13 -3.72 4.48
C SER A 33 -24.17 -2.77 3.78
N LEU A 34 -24.17 -1.48 4.14
CA LEU A 34 -23.36 -0.46 3.50
C LEU A 34 -21.85 -0.66 3.78
N GLN A 35 -21.52 -1.06 5.01
CA GLN A 35 -20.14 -1.42 5.37
C GLN A 35 -19.69 -2.72 4.67
N LEU A 36 -20.58 -3.70 4.54
CA LEU A 36 -20.29 -4.95 3.84
C LEU A 36 -20.09 -4.72 2.33
N GLU A 37 -20.90 -3.87 1.71
CA GLU A 37 -20.75 -3.50 0.30
C GLU A 37 -19.45 -2.75 0.03
N TYR A 38 -19.09 -1.81 0.91
CA TYR A 38 -17.81 -1.11 0.82
C TYR A 38 -16.64 -2.09 0.89
N GLN A 39 -16.66 -3.04 1.83
CA GLN A 39 -15.62 -4.06 1.97
C GLN A 39 -15.50 -4.93 0.70
N ARG A 40 -16.64 -5.36 0.13
CA ARG A 40 -16.65 -6.13 -1.13
C ARG A 40 -16.03 -5.35 -2.30
N LYS A 41 -16.28 -4.04 -2.39
CA LYS A 41 -15.70 -3.18 -3.43
C LYS A 41 -14.18 -3.07 -3.26
N ILE A 42 -13.69 -2.93 -2.03
CA ILE A 42 -12.24 -2.93 -1.75
C ILE A 42 -11.61 -4.27 -2.15
N ASP A 43 -12.21 -5.39 -1.75
CA ASP A 43 -11.68 -6.72 -2.08
C ASP A 43 -11.66 -6.98 -3.59
N ALA A 44 -12.64 -6.45 -4.33
CA ALA A 44 -12.68 -6.54 -5.79
C ALA A 44 -11.55 -5.72 -6.43
N LEU A 45 -11.33 -4.48 -5.97
CA LEU A 45 -10.24 -3.63 -6.46
C LEU A 45 -8.86 -4.24 -6.15
N ASP A 46 -8.69 -4.78 -4.94
CA ASP A 46 -7.46 -5.45 -4.52
C ASP A 46 -7.12 -6.62 -5.45
N LYS A 47 -8.11 -7.46 -5.79
CA LYS A 47 -7.91 -8.57 -6.75
C LYS A 47 -7.49 -8.09 -8.13
N LEU A 48 -8.11 -7.03 -8.64
CA LEU A 48 -7.78 -6.47 -9.96
C LEU A 48 -6.38 -5.88 -9.97
N ILE A 49 -6.00 -5.13 -8.94
CA ILE A 49 -4.68 -4.51 -8.84
C ILE A 49 -3.61 -5.58 -8.67
N ASN A 50 -3.81 -6.57 -7.78
CA ASN A 50 -2.86 -7.67 -7.62
C ASN A 50 -2.72 -8.52 -8.88
N MET A 51 -3.77 -8.66 -9.69
CA MET A 51 -3.68 -9.31 -11.00
C MET A 51 -2.78 -8.51 -11.96
N ILE A 52 -2.88 -7.18 -11.96
CA ILE A 52 -2.03 -6.29 -12.77
C ILE A 52 -0.58 -6.31 -12.27
N LEU A 53 -0.37 -6.29 -10.95
CA LEU A 53 0.96 -6.30 -10.34
C LEU A 53 1.72 -7.62 -10.57
N ARG A 54 0.99 -8.74 -10.70
CA ARG A 54 1.55 -10.06 -11.01
C ARG A 54 1.86 -10.26 -12.50
N LEU A 55 1.57 -9.29 -13.36
CA LEU A 55 1.97 -9.39 -14.76
C LEU A 55 3.50 -9.38 -14.83
N PRO A 56 4.13 -10.38 -15.47
CA PRO A 56 5.58 -10.45 -15.54
C PRO A 56 6.12 -9.21 -16.26
N LYS A 57 7.05 -8.48 -15.62
CA LYS A 57 7.89 -7.52 -16.33
C LYS A 57 8.74 -8.27 -17.35
N LYS A 58 9.10 -7.58 -18.44
CA LYS A 58 9.93 -8.09 -19.55
C LYS A 58 11.27 -8.71 -19.13
N ASP A 59 11.66 -8.52 -17.87
CA ASP A 59 12.97 -8.90 -17.34
C ASP A 59 12.90 -10.10 -16.38
N GLY A 60 11.97 -11.05 -16.56
CA GLY A 60 12.02 -12.39 -15.93
C GLY A 60 12.00 -12.48 -14.39
N GLU A 61 12.08 -11.36 -13.67
CA GLU A 61 12.01 -11.29 -12.22
C GLU A 61 10.56 -11.05 -11.81
N LEU A 62 9.98 -12.08 -11.21
CA LEU A 62 8.65 -12.05 -10.62
C LEU A 62 8.71 -11.24 -9.31
N GLY A 63 8.75 -9.92 -9.42
CA GLY A 63 8.59 -9.05 -8.25
C GLY A 63 7.21 -9.28 -7.66
N ASP A 64 7.14 -9.85 -6.46
CA ASP A 64 5.91 -10.09 -5.73
C ASP A 64 5.49 -8.77 -5.06
N TRP A 65 4.84 -7.89 -5.82
CA TRP A 65 4.32 -6.63 -5.31
C TRP A 65 2.88 -6.83 -4.83
N GLU A 66 2.56 -6.32 -3.66
CA GLU A 66 1.21 -6.32 -3.09
C GLU A 66 0.76 -4.89 -2.80
N VAL A 67 -0.54 -4.62 -2.90
CA VAL A 67 -1.12 -3.32 -2.56
C VAL A 67 -1.11 -3.11 -1.04
N ASP A 68 -0.71 -1.91 -0.59
CA ASP A 68 -0.86 -1.52 0.81
C ASP A 68 -2.33 -1.17 1.11
N LYS A 69 -3.05 -2.13 1.68
CA LYS A 69 -4.48 -2.01 1.98
C LYS A 69 -4.77 -0.91 3.01
N MET A 70 -3.91 -0.72 3.99
CA MET A 70 -4.12 0.26 5.06
C MET A 70 -3.95 1.67 4.53
N HIS A 71 -2.90 1.88 3.73
CA HIS A 71 -2.63 3.17 3.12
C HIS A 71 -3.66 3.50 2.04
N LEU A 72 -4.05 2.52 1.22
CA LEU A 72 -5.11 2.71 0.21
C LEU A 72 -6.47 3.05 0.86
N ALA A 73 -6.82 2.41 1.97
CA ALA A 73 -8.05 2.74 2.71
C ALA A 73 -8.02 4.16 3.29
N GLY A 74 -6.85 4.66 3.69
CA GLY A 74 -6.65 6.07 4.03
C GLY A 74 -6.89 6.98 2.83
N MET A 75 -6.19 6.74 1.73
CA MET A 75 -6.30 7.54 0.50
C MET A 75 -7.72 7.54 -0.09
N LEU A 76 -8.48 6.46 0.04
CA LEU A 76 -9.86 6.40 -0.43
C LEU A 76 -10.81 7.32 0.37
N ARG A 77 -10.46 7.65 1.62
CA ARG A 77 -11.23 8.61 2.44
C ARG A 77 -10.90 10.04 2.09
N ASP A 78 -9.63 10.32 1.82
CA ASP A 78 -9.12 11.67 1.55
C ASP A 78 -9.25 12.06 0.07
N GLY A 79 -9.45 11.07 -0.81
CA GLY A 79 -9.54 11.23 -2.25
C GLY A 79 -8.26 10.80 -2.97
N ILE A 80 -8.41 10.18 -4.15
CA ILE A 80 -7.28 9.75 -4.97
C ILE A 80 -6.88 10.90 -5.91
N GLU A 81 -5.62 11.32 -5.82
CA GLU A 81 -5.06 12.30 -6.74
C GLU A 81 -4.88 11.71 -8.16
N ILE A 82 -5.39 12.44 -9.16
CA ILE A 82 -5.31 12.05 -10.57
C ILE A 82 -4.27 12.94 -11.26
N ILE A 83 -3.20 12.33 -11.75
CA ILE A 83 -2.12 13.00 -12.48
C ILE A 83 -2.38 12.89 -13.97
N GLU A 84 -2.37 14.02 -14.68
CA GLU A 84 -2.46 14.05 -16.14
C GLU A 84 -1.05 14.14 -16.73
N ARG A 85 -0.66 13.19 -17.58
CA ARG A 85 0.57 13.28 -18.38
C ARG A 85 0.25 13.30 -19.87
N PRO A 86 0.88 14.19 -20.65
CA PRO A 86 0.76 14.17 -22.10
C PRO A 86 1.41 12.89 -22.65
N ASP A 87 0.66 12.14 -23.45
CA ASP A 87 1.19 10.95 -24.12
C ASP A 87 1.94 11.38 -25.39
N LYS A 88 3.23 11.02 -25.50
CA LYS A 88 4.02 11.33 -26.69
C LYS A 88 3.53 10.60 -27.96
N LYS A 89 2.68 9.58 -27.81
CA LYS A 89 2.18 8.75 -28.92
C LYS A 89 0.73 9.03 -29.34
N ARG A 90 -0.04 9.77 -28.55
CA ARG A 90 -1.44 10.11 -28.83
C ARG A 90 -1.69 11.57 -28.47
N ALA A 91 -2.50 12.27 -29.25
CA ALA A 91 -2.90 13.66 -28.99
C ALA A 91 -3.87 13.81 -27.81
N CYS A 92 -3.75 12.98 -26.77
CA CYS A 92 -4.56 13.06 -25.56
C CYS A 92 -3.71 12.90 -24.29
N ASN A 93 -4.14 13.60 -23.24
CA ASN A 93 -3.54 13.47 -21.92
C ASN A 93 -4.03 12.15 -21.28
N ARG A 94 -3.09 11.31 -20.83
CA ARG A 94 -3.42 10.13 -20.04
C ARG A 94 -3.54 10.51 -18.57
N LYS A 95 -4.60 10.03 -17.93
CA LYS A 95 -4.84 10.20 -16.50
C LYS A 95 -4.32 8.99 -15.74
N TYR A 96 -3.60 9.23 -14.65
CA TYR A 96 -2.98 8.21 -13.81
C TYR A 96 -3.39 8.42 -12.36
N ALA A 97 -3.71 7.34 -11.65
CA ALA A 97 -3.86 7.33 -10.20
C ALA A 97 -2.66 6.62 -9.58
N LEU A 98 -2.11 7.17 -8.49
CA LEU A 98 -1.04 6.53 -7.75
C LEU A 98 -1.65 5.57 -6.72
N VAL A 99 -1.20 4.32 -6.76
CA VAL A 99 -1.62 3.28 -5.81
C VAL A 99 -0.40 2.83 -5.01
N PRO A 100 -0.45 2.88 -3.66
CA PRO A 100 0.65 2.46 -2.82
C PRO A 100 0.83 0.94 -2.90
N VAL A 101 2.07 0.51 -3.14
CA VAL A 101 2.45 -0.91 -3.22
C VAL A 101 3.65 -1.18 -2.34
N ILE A 102 3.70 -2.38 -1.77
CA ILE A 102 4.78 -2.90 -0.93
C ILE A 102 5.41 -4.09 -1.65
N GLU A 103 6.73 -4.20 -1.55
CA GLU A 103 7.44 -5.40 -1.97
C GLU A 103 7.19 -6.50 -0.93
N ARG A 104 6.58 -7.61 -1.34
CA ARG A 104 6.63 -8.82 -0.53
C ARG A 104 8.06 -9.31 -0.59
N SER A 105 8.84 -8.88 0.39
CA SER A 105 10.17 -9.42 0.60
C SER A 105 10.01 -10.93 0.82
N SER A 106 10.21 -11.70 -0.25
CA SER A 106 10.64 -13.07 -0.08
C SER A 106 11.93 -12.97 0.71
N THR A 107 11.87 -13.39 1.97
CA THR A 107 13.02 -13.54 2.86
C THR A 107 13.89 -14.67 2.33
N VAL A 108 14.51 -14.44 1.17
CA VAL A 108 15.70 -15.13 0.71
C VAL A 108 16.67 -14.04 0.31
N GLY A 109 17.04 -13.23 1.31
CA GLY A 109 18.30 -12.52 1.26
C GLY A 109 19.36 -13.55 0.92
N LYS A 110 19.96 -13.44 -0.27
CA LYS A 110 21.17 -14.18 -0.62
C LYS A 110 22.10 -14.07 0.60
N PRO A 111 22.53 -15.18 1.21
CA PRO A 111 23.45 -15.08 2.33
C PRO A 111 24.64 -14.28 1.83
N LEU A 112 24.88 -13.12 2.45
CA LEU A 112 26.07 -12.32 2.22
C LEU A 112 27.24 -13.24 2.55
N ALA A 113 27.78 -13.89 1.51
CA ALA A 113 28.96 -14.70 1.61
C ALA A 113 29.99 -13.82 2.31
N LYS A 114 30.38 -14.21 3.53
CA LYS A 114 31.38 -13.50 4.33
C LYS A 114 32.60 -13.35 3.44
N LYS A 115 32.78 -12.16 2.83
CA LYS A 115 33.92 -11.88 1.98
C LYS A 115 35.15 -12.15 2.83
N LYS A 116 35.96 -13.15 2.44
CA LYS A 116 37.24 -13.42 3.09
C LYS A 116 37.98 -12.08 3.14
N LYS A 117 38.36 -11.65 4.36
CA LYS A 117 39.12 -10.42 4.54
C LYS A 117 40.44 -10.60 3.81
N ASN A 118 40.56 -10.01 2.62
CA ASN A 118 41.79 -10.06 1.85
C ASN A 118 42.85 -9.27 2.60
N LYS A 119 43.85 -9.97 3.16
CA LYS A 119 45.05 -9.39 3.79
C LYS A 119 46.04 -8.86 2.74
N ILE A 120 45.54 -8.21 1.69
CA ILE A 120 46.36 -7.66 0.62
C ILE A 120 46.87 -6.30 1.09
N ALA A 121 48.19 -6.13 1.07
CA ALA A 121 48.84 -4.84 1.30
C ALA A 121 48.81 -4.02 0.00
N CYS A 122 48.45 -2.74 0.11
CA CYS A 122 48.43 -1.83 -1.01
C CYS A 122 49.84 -1.53 -1.52
N SER A 123 50.12 -1.71 -2.82
CA SER A 123 51.44 -1.42 -3.40
C SER A 123 51.82 0.09 -3.43
N PHE A 124 50.93 0.99 -3.00
CA PHE A 124 51.17 2.44 -2.99
C PHE A 124 51.41 2.98 -1.58
N CYS A 125 50.57 2.61 -0.60
CA CYS A 125 50.69 3.10 0.78
C CYS A 125 51.00 2.00 1.81
N SER A 126 51.16 0.74 1.36
CA SER A 126 51.46 -0.43 2.20
C SER A 126 50.42 -0.78 3.28
N GLU A 127 49.28 -0.09 3.32
CA GLU A 127 48.16 -0.40 4.22
C GLU A 127 47.36 -1.62 3.74
N ILE A 128 46.82 -2.38 4.69
CA ILE A 128 46.07 -3.62 4.42
C ILE A 128 44.59 -3.30 4.17
N GLY A 129 43.97 -4.00 3.21
CA GLY A 129 42.52 -3.97 3.01
C GLY A 129 42.07 -3.22 1.75
N HIS A 130 43.01 -2.72 0.94
CA HIS A 130 42.71 -2.13 -0.35
C HIS A 130 43.84 -2.37 -1.37
N THR A 131 43.54 -2.22 -2.65
CA THR A 131 44.53 -2.33 -3.74
C THR A 131 44.99 -0.95 -4.20
N ARG A 132 46.14 -0.88 -4.91
CA ARG A 132 46.68 0.38 -5.48
C ARG A 132 45.64 1.20 -6.24
N ALA A 133 44.72 0.55 -6.95
CA ALA A 133 43.65 1.20 -7.70
C ALA A 133 42.65 1.96 -6.81
N LYS A 134 42.32 1.43 -5.63
CA LYS A 134 41.36 2.01 -4.67
C LYS A 134 42.04 2.66 -3.46
N CYS A 135 43.31 3.05 -3.61
CA CYS A 135 44.04 3.68 -2.51
C CYS A 135 43.59 5.14 -2.32
N PRO A 136 43.14 5.54 -1.12
CA PRO A 136 42.67 6.90 -0.88
C PRO A 136 43.79 7.93 -1.09
N LYS A 137 45.02 7.63 -0.65
CA LYS A 137 46.19 8.50 -0.83
C LYS A 137 46.52 8.70 -2.31
N ARG A 138 46.35 7.67 -3.15
CA ARG A 138 46.55 7.77 -4.59
C ARG A 138 45.49 8.64 -5.25
N ILE A 139 44.22 8.46 -4.88
CA ILE A 139 43.11 9.23 -5.47
C ILE A 139 43.34 10.72 -5.19
N VAL A 140 43.65 11.08 -3.94
CA VAL A 140 43.98 12.47 -3.58
C VAL A 140 45.19 13.00 -4.36
N TYR A 141 46.25 12.18 -4.49
CA TYR A 141 47.46 12.58 -5.22
C TYR A 141 47.23 12.83 -6.71
N VAL A 142 46.37 12.03 -7.36
CA VAL A 142 46.04 12.20 -8.79
C VAL A 142 45.14 13.41 -8.98
N SER A 143 44.13 13.61 -8.13
CA SER A 143 43.24 14.77 -8.20
C SER A 143 43.95 16.12 -8.09
N GLN A 144 45.11 16.18 -7.41
CA GLN A 144 45.91 17.40 -7.30
C GLN A 144 46.78 17.71 -8.53
N ARG A 145 46.95 16.77 -9.47
CA ARG A 145 47.70 16.99 -10.71
C ARG A 145 46.83 17.33 -11.92
N ASP A 146 45.54 16.99 -11.85
CA ASP A 146 44.56 17.23 -12.92
C ASP A 146 43.77 18.54 -12.70
N SER A 147 44.28 19.44 -11.85
CA SER A 147 43.84 20.84 -11.67
C SER A 147 44.97 21.78 -12.07
#